data_AF-A0A822FK82-F1
#
_entry.id   AF-A0A822FK82-F1
#
_cell.length_a   1.000
_cell.length_b   1.000
_cell.length_c   1.000
_cell.angle_alpha   90.00
_cell.angle_beta   90.00
_cell.angle_gamma   90.00
#
_symmetry.space_group_name_H-M   'P 1'
#
loop_
_entity.id
_entity.type
_entity.pdbx_description
1 polymer ?
#
loop_
_entity_poly.entity_id
_entity_poly.type
_entity_poly.pdbx_seq_one_letter_code
_entity_poly.pdbx_strand_id
1 'polypeptide(L)' 'FSIQQTISIYNNWWLAAWSDDENRRHHQNLTNCMVTQDKKIDTIYQMNDIEWYTHRDRRFYIFYGWFVNEILVAFSIFLY' A
#
# COMPACT_ATOMS: atom_id res chain seq x y z
N PHE A 1 -13.45 -0.01 17.17
CA PHE A 1 -13.98 -0.58 15.92
C PHE A 1 -14.10 -2.08 16.06
N SER A 2 -15.07 -2.72 15.42
CA SER A 2 -15.10 -4.19 15.36
C SER A 2 -13.96 -4.70 14.47
N ILE A 3 -13.52 -5.95 14.68
CA ILE A 3 -12.49 -6.60 13.85
C ILE A 3 -12.85 -6.52 12.36
N GLN A 4 -14.13 -6.72 12.03
CA GLN A 4 -14.65 -6.62 10.66
C GLN A 4 -14.47 -5.22 10.05
N GLN A 5 -14.73 -4.17 10.83
CA GLN A 5 -14.54 -2.78 10.40
C GLN A 5 -13.07 -2.45 10.19
N THR A 6 -12.22 -2.91 11.11
CA THR A 6 -10.76 -2.74 11.03
C THR A 6 -10.19 -3.42 9.77
N ILE A 7 -10.59 -4.68 9.49
CA ILE A 7 -10.24 -5.39 8.26
C ILE A 7 -10.67 -4.59 7.01
N SER A 8 -11.91 -4.10 7.02
CA SER A 8 -12.44 -3.36 5.87
C SER A 8 -11.69 -2.05 5.61
N ILE A 9 -11.36 -1.29 6.65
CA ILE A 9 -10.58 -0.04 6.53
C ILE A 9 -9.19 -0.33 5.96
N TYR A 10 -8.51 -1.35 6.49
CA TYR A 10 -7.17 -1.69 6.05
C TYR A 10 -7.14 -2.20 4.60
N ASN A 11 -8.07 -3.08 4.23
CA ASN A 11 -8.17 -3.56 2.85
C ASN A 11 -8.44 -2.41 1.87
N ASN A 12 -9.33 -1.49 2.22
CA ASN A 12 -9.61 -0.31 1.39
C ASN A 12 -8.39 0.60 1.26
N TRP A 13 -7.64 0.80 2.35
CA TRP A 13 -6.40 1.58 2.33
C TRP A 13 -5.33 0.95 1.44
N TRP A 14 -5.15 -0.38 1.53
CA TRP A 14 -4.23 -1.11 0.66
C TRP A 14 -4.62 -0.99 -0.82
N LEU A 15 -5.91 -1.19 -1.14
CA LEU A 15 -6.42 -1.08 -2.50
C LEU A 15 -6.27 0.33 -3.07
N ALA A 16 -6.49 1.37 -2.27
CA ALA A 16 -6.27 2.75 -2.67
C ALA A 16 -4.79 3.02 -2.99
N ALA A 17 -3.89 2.62 -2.09
CA ALA A 17 -2.45 2.79 -2.30
C ALA A 17 -1.95 2.01 -3.54
N TRP A 18 -2.44 0.79 -3.74
CA TRP A 18 -2.12 0.00 -4.93
C TRP A 18 -2.65 0.66 -6.21
N SER A 19 -3.91 1.12 -6.21
CA SER A 19 -4.51 1.79 -7.35
C SER A 19 -3.78 3.07 -7.72
N ASP A 20 -3.28 3.83 -6.73
CA ASP A 20 -2.48 5.03 -6.98
C ASP A 20 -1.15 4.70 -7.66
N ASP A 21 -0.44 3.67 -7.19
CA ASP A 21 0.86 3.28 -7.76
C ASP A 21 0.71 2.63 -9.15
N GLU A 22 -0.34 1.82 -9.36
CA GLU A 22 -0.68 1.23 -10.67
C GLU A 22 -1.08 2.31 -11.68
N ASN A 23 -1.91 3.27 -11.25
CA ASN A 23 -2.28 4.42 -12.06
C ASN A 23 -1.05 5.25 -12.43
N ARG A 24 -0.12 5.46 -11.49
CA ARG A 24 1.16 6.12 -11.76
C ARG A 24 1.92 5.34 -12.82
N ARG A 25 2.19 4.05 -12.63
CA ARG A 25 2.92 3.21 -13.59
C ARG A 25 2.38 3.31 -15.02
N HIS A 26 1.07 3.27 -15.19
CA HIS A 26 0.44 3.23 -16.51
C HIS A 26 0.13 4.61 -17.12
N HIS A 27 -0.03 5.67 -16.31
CA HIS A 27 -0.39 7.00 -16.79
C HIS A 27 0.75 8.01 -16.64
N GLN A 28 1.86 7.77 -17.34
CA GLN A 28 3.01 8.68 -17.46
C GLN A 28 2.68 10.10 -17.98
N ASN A 29 1.48 10.32 -18.54
CA ASN A 29 1.12 11.54 -19.28
C ASN A 29 -0.03 12.37 -18.67
N LEU A 30 -0.50 12.05 -17.46
CA LEU A 30 -1.51 12.88 -16.79
C LEU A 30 -0.84 14.11 -16.16
N THR A 31 -0.61 15.11 -17.01
CA THR A 31 -0.51 16.56 -16.73
C THR A 31 0.23 16.99 -15.45
N ASN A 32 1.35 17.66 -15.71
CA ASN A 32 2.21 18.62 -14.99
C ASN A 32 1.62 19.51 -13.86
N CYS A 33 0.51 19.14 -13.20
CA CYS A 33 -0.15 19.93 -12.17
C CYS A 33 0.44 19.71 -10.76
N MET A 34 1.22 18.66 -10.55
CA MET A 34 2.01 18.43 -9.33
C MET A 34 3.48 18.26 -9.69
N VAL A 35 4.18 19.36 -9.99
CA VAL A 35 5.65 19.40 -10.05
C VAL A 35 6.22 19.43 -8.63
N THR A 36 5.85 18.44 -7.84
CA THR A 36 6.70 17.95 -6.77
C THR A 36 7.05 16.56 -7.23
N GLN A 37 8.12 16.48 -8.01
CA GLN A 37 8.67 15.23 -8.52
C GLN A 37 9.18 14.45 -7.31
N ASP A 38 8.27 13.72 -6.68
CA ASP A 38 8.57 12.92 -5.50
C ASP A 38 9.47 11.80 -6.00
N LYS A 39 10.73 11.74 -5.56
CA LYS A 39 11.71 10.74 -6.06
C LYS A 39 11.19 9.30 -6.02
N LYS A 40 10.26 9.02 -5.10
CA LYS A 40 9.53 7.75 -5.01
C LYS A 40 8.69 7.43 -6.25
N ILE A 41 8.09 8.43 -6.87
CA ILE A 41 7.25 8.32 -8.07
C ILE A 41 8.10 7.97 -9.29
N ASP A 42 9.21 8.70 -9.50
CA ASP A 42 10.18 8.39 -10.56
C ASP A 42 10.73 6.97 -10.44
N THR A 43 10.92 6.49 -9.20
CA THR A 43 11.36 5.12 -8.95
C THR A 43 10.34 4.10 -9.47
N ILE A 44 9.03 4.29 -9.22
CA ILE A 44 7.98 3.37 -9.68
C ILE A 44 7.87 3.37 -11.21
N TYR A 45 8.02 4.54 -11.84
CA TYR A 45 8.01 4.66 -13.30
C TYR A 45 9.13 3.90 -14.00
N GLN A 46 10.30 3.85 -13.37
CA GLN A 46 11.49 3.22 -13.93
C GLN A 46 11.54 1.71 -13.69
N MET A 47 10.62 1.15 -12.89
CA MET A 47 10.58 -0.29 -12.61
C MET A 47 10.16 -1.07 -13.85
N ASN A 48 10.96 -2.08 -14.20
CA ASN A 48 10.50 -3.13 -15.10
C ASN A 48 9.44 -4.02 -14.41
N ASP A 49 8.82 -4.94 -15.14
CA ASP A 49 7.76 -5.80 -14.60
C ASP A 49 8.19 -6.59 -13.36
N ILE A 50 9.41 -7.13 -13.35
CA ILE A 50 9.92 -7.93 -12.23
C ILE A 50 10.11 -7.06 -10.98
N GLU A 51 10.70 -5.88 -11.16
CA GLU A 51 10.90 -4.90 -10.08
C GLU A 51 9.57 -4.42 -9.52
N TRP A 52 8.59 -4.17 -10.40
CA TRP A 52 7.24 -3.78 -10.01
C TRP A 52 6.54 -4.86 -9.17
N TYR A 53 6.54 -6.11 -9.63
CA TYR A 53 5.95 -7.21 -8.88
C TYR A 53 6.63 -7.39 -7.52
N THR A 54 7.97 -7.32 -7.49
CA THR A 54 8.74 -7.40 -6.24
C THR A 54 8.40 -6.25 -5.29
N HIS A 55 8.29 -5.02 -5.79
CA HIS A 55 7.90 -3.85 -5.02
C HIS A 55 6.50 -4.01 -4.42
N ARG A 56 5.53 -4.40 -5.25
CA ARG A 56 4.14 -4.64 -4.87
C ARG A 56 4.05 -5.70 -3.78
N ASP A 57 4.66 -6.87 -4.01
CA ASP A 57 4.56 -8.01 -3.10
C ASP A 57 5.23 -7.71 -1.76
N ARG A 58 6.40 -7.04 -1.78
CA ARG A 58 7.06 -6.58 -0.55
C ARG A 58 6.16 -5.66 0.27
N ARG A 59 5.47 -4.71 -0.37
CA ARG A 59 4.55 -3.80 0.34
C ARG A 59 3.32 -4.53 0.87
N PHE A 60 2.78 -5.49 0.12
CA PHE A 60 1.69 -6.34 0.58
C PHE A 60 2.10 -7.11 1.84
N TYR A 61 3.30 -7.72 1.86
CA TYR A 61 3.79 -8.45 3.04
C TYR A 61 4.02 -7.55 4.25
N ILE A 62 4.55 -6.34 4.06
CA ILE A 62 4.72 -5.36 5.14
C ILE A 62 3.35 -4.98 5.72
N PHE A 63 2.39 -4.67 4.84
CA PHE A 63 1.03 -4.34 5.24
C PHE A 63 0.37 -5.50 6.00
N TYR A 64 0.48 -6.73 5.48
CA TYR A 64 -0.05 -7.92 6.13
C TYR A 64 0.59 -8.19 7.49
N GLY A 65 1.93 -8.04 7.59
CA GLY A 65 2.66 -8.18 8.84
C GLY A 65 2.25 -7.16 9.89
N TRP A 66 2.08 -5.89 9.48
CA TRP A 66 1.57 -4.84 10.38
C TRP A 66 0.14 -5.12 10.83
N PHE A 67 -0.74 -5.49 9.89
CA PHE A 67 -2.12 -5.85 10.18
C PHE A 67 -2.24 -7.03 11.17
N VAL A 68 -1.46 -8.09 10.98
CA VAL A 68 -1.41 -9.23 11.91
C VAL A 68 -0.93 -8.79 13.29
N ASN A 69 0.07 -7.92 13.37
CA ASN A 69 0.57 -7.38 14.64
C ASN A 69 -0.52 -6.60 15.38
N GLU A 70 -1.20 -5.66 14.71
CA GLU A 70 -2.29 -4.88 15.30
C GLU A 70 -3.44 -5.77 15.82
N ILE A 71 -3.75 -6.84 15.10
CA ILE A 71 -4.72 -7.84 15.55
C ILE A 71 -4.22 -8.57 16.81
N LEU A 72 -2.97 -9.05 16.81
CA LEU A 72 -2.39 -9.76 17.95
C LEU A 72 -2.30 -8.87 19.20
N VAL A 73 -1.95 -7.59 19.04
CA VAL A 73 -1.93 -6.60 20.13
C VAL A 73 -3.35 -6.37 20.66
N ALA A 74 -4.34 -6.22 19.77
CA ALA A 74 -5.73 -6.11 20.19
C ALA A 74 -6.17 -7.34 21.01
N PHE A 75 -5.87 -8.56 20.57
CA PHE A 75 -6.23 -9.78 21.29
C PHE A 75 -5.50 -9.96 22.63
N SER A 76 -4.23 -9.56 22.73
CA SER A 76 -3.46 -9.67 23.97
C SER A 76 -3.92 -8.70 25.07
N ILE A 77 -4.51 -7.56 24.70
CA ILE A 77 -5.14 -6.63 25.64
C ILE A 77 -6.47 -7.19 26.20
N PHE A 78 -7.19 -8.06 25.47
CA PHE A 78 -8.45 -8.66 25.94
C PHE A 78 -8.27 -9.89 26.84
N LEU A 79 -7.04 -10.37 27.02
CA LEU A 79 -6.72 -11.55 27.86
C LEU A 79 -6.17 -11.19 29.25
N TYR A 80 -6.15 -9.89 29.60
CA TYR A 80 -5.86 -9.36 30.94
C TYR A 80 -7.04 -8.53 31.44
#